data_AF-A0AAE1VID5-F1
#
_entry.id   AF-A0AAE1VID5-F1
#
_cell.length_a   1.000
_cell.length_b   1.000
_cell.length_c   1.000
_cell.angle_alpha   90.00
_cell.angle_beta   90.00
_cell.angle_gamma   90.00
#
_symmetry.space_group_name_H-M   'P 1'
#
loop_
_entity.id
_entity.type
_entity.pdbx_description
1 polymer ?
#
loop_
_entity_poly.entity_id
_entity_poly.type
_entity_poly.pdbx_seq_one_letter_code
_entity_poly.pdbx_strand_id
1 'polypeptide(L)'
;MGNFYSAGLDPVFYCHHGNMDRMWNERKQIGGKRRDLTYKDWLNLEFFFYDENCNPWRVRVRDCLDSKKMGYDYAPMPTPWRNFKPTRKTTTGKVNTGSLPPVSQVFPLAKLDKAISFSINRPDSSRTQKEKNEQKEILTFNGVKYDDREYIRFDVFLNADKTVNANELDKVEFSGSYTSLPHVHANHNSSPEGISFQLAITELLEDIGLEDEDTIAVTVVPKAGAETISIEGAEIKLVAC
;
A
#
# COMPACT_ATOMS: atom_id res chain seq x y z
N MET A 1 -4.88 -21.65 -1.08
CA MET A 1 -4.88 -20.18 -0.78
C MET A 1 -3.53 -19.48 -0.90
N GLY A 2 -2.39 -20.08 -0.50
CA GLY A 2 -1.09 -19.36 -0.44
C GLY A 2 -0.34 -19.14 -1.77
N ASN A 3 -0.91 -19.52 -2.92
CA ASN A 3 -0.33 -19.28 -4.25
C ASN A 3 -1.45 -19.16 -5.29
N PHE A 4 -1.33 -18.23 -6.24
CA PHE A 4 -2.38 -17.93 -7.22
C PHE A 4 -2.74 -19.10 -8.15
N TYR A 5 -1.78 -19.95 -8.57
CA TYR A 5 -2.09 -21.03 -9.51
C TYR A 5 -3.06 -22.09 -8.94
N SER A 6 -3.09 -22.25 -7.61
CA SER A 6 -3.90 -23.25 -6.90
C SER A 6 -4.94 -22.62 -5.97
N ALA A 7 -5.00 -21.29 -5.87
CA ALA A 7 -5.88 -20.62 -4.91
C ALA A 7 -7.35 -21.00 -5.12
N GLY A 8 -7.83 -21.01 -6.36
CA GLY A 8 -9.22 -21.32 -6.71
C GLY A 8 -9.63 -22.79 -6.55
N LEU A 9 -8.70 -23.69 -6.21
CA LEU A 9 -9.02 -25.09 -5.88
C LEU A 9 -9.60 -25.24 -4.47
N ASP A 10 -9.41 -24.25 -3.61
CA ASP A 10 -10.00 -24.18 -2.28
C ASP A 10 -11.26 -23.30 -2.31
N PRO A 11 -12.46 -23.82 -2.00
CA PRO A 11 -13.70 -23.03 -2.01
C PRO A 11 -13.64 -21.74 -1.17
N VAL A 12 -12.83 -21.69 -0.11
CA VAL A 12 -12.69 -20.49 0.71
C VAL A 12 -12.14 -19.29 -0.07
N PHE A 13 -11.45 -19.53 -1.19
CA PHE A 13 -10.97 -18.51 -2.12
C PHE A 13 -12.10 -17.57 -2.56
N TYR A 14 -13.23 -18.15 -2.97
CA TYR A 14 -14.36 -17.37 -3.47
C TYR A 14 -15.04 -16.60 -2.33
N CYS A 15 -15.06 -17.14 -1.11
CA CYS A 15 -15.55 -16.42 0.08
C CYS A 15 -14.64 -15.23 0.43
N HIS A 16 -13.31 -15.45 0.40
CA HIS A 16 -12.32 -14.39 0.60
C HIS A 16 -12.48 -13.26 -0.43
N HIS A 17 -12.55 -13.62 -1.71
CA HIS A 17 -12.76 -12.65 -2.79
C HIS A 17 -14.13 -11.98 -2.74
N GLY A 18 -15.15 -12.68 -2.23
CA GLY A 18 -16.45 -12.08 -1.93
C GLY A 18 -16.33 -10.92 -0.93
N ASN A 19 -15.53 -11.04 0.14
CA ASN A 19 -15.32 -9.91 1.04
C ASN A 19 -14.37 -8.85 0.47
N MET A 20 -13.43 -9.21 -0.42
CA MET A 20 -12.60 -8.22 -1.14
C MET A 20 -13.43 -7.36 -2.09
N ASP A 21 -14.36 -7.96 -2.83
CA ASP A 21 -15.34 -7.23 -3.66
C ASP A 21 -16.21 -6.30 -2.80
N ARG A 22 -16.67 -6.79 -1.64
CA ARG A 22 -17.36 -5.95 -0.65
C ARG A 22 -16.52 -4.73 -0.22
N MET A 23 -15.20 -4.86 -0.05
CA MET A 23 -14.35 -3.72 0.32
C MET A 23 -14.36 -2.61 -0.73
N TRP A 24 -14.57 -2.91 -2.01
CA TRP A 24 -14.76 -1.90 -3.04
C TRP A 24 -16.03 -1.07 -2.77
N ASN A 25 -17.15 -1.72 -2.46
CA ASN A 25 -18.39 -1.05 -2.09
C ASN A 25 -18.23 -0.22 -0.81
N GLU A 26 -17.64 -0.78 0.24
CA GLU A 26 -17.38 -0.07 1.50
C GLU A 26 -16.50 1.17 1.31
N ARG A 27 -15.43 1.06 0.48
CA ARG A 27 -14.53 2.17 0.16
C ARG A 27 -15.28 3.31 -0.53
N LYS A 28 -16.17 3.01 -1.47
CA LYS A 28 -17.00 4.02 -2.16
C LYS A 28 -17.97 4.71 -1.19
N GLN A 29 -18.55 3.95 -0.25
CA GLN A 29 -19.48 4.48 0.74
C GLN A 29 -18.84 5.43 1.75
N ILE A 30 -17.51 5.37 1.98
CA ILE A 30 -16.80 6.41 2.76
C ILE A 30 -16.93 7.78 2.08
N GLY A 31 -17.10 7.83 0.75
CA GLY A 31 -17.35 9.06 0.01
C GLY A 31 -16.10 9.92 -0.24
N GLY A 32 -16.35 11.21 -0.52
CA GLY A 32 -15.33 12.16 -0.92
C GLY A 32 -14.73 11.82 -2.29
N LYS A 33 -13.40 11.72 -2.35
CA LYS A 33 -12.62 11.40 -3.56
C LYS A 33 -12.48 9.90 -3.83
N ARG A 34 -13.07 9.02 -3.00
CA ARG A 34 -13.00 7.56 -3.14
C ARG A 34 -14.02 7.05 -4.17
N ARG A 35 -13.85 7.46 -5.42
CA ARG A 35 -14.73 7.11 -6.55
C ARG A 35 -14.05 6.07 -7.45
N ASP A 36 -14.82 5.51 -8.37
CA ASP A 36 -14.29 4.66 -9.42
C ASP A 36 -13.40 5.46 -10.37
N LEU A 37 -12.45 4.75 -11.01
CA LEU A 37 -11.58 5.36 -12.01
C LEU A 37 -12.41 5.70 -13.26
N THR A 38 -12.13 6.86 -13.85
CA THR A 38 -12.86 7.37 -15.02
C THR A 38 -12.06 7.28 -16.32
N TYR A 39 -10.84 6.75 -16.26
CA TYR A 39 -9.97 6.58 -17.42
C TYR A 39 -10.60 5.62 -18.42
N LYS A 40 -10.75 6.07 -19.67
CA LYS A 40 -11.39 5.27 -20.73
C LYS A 40 -10.68 3.95 -20.97
N ASP A 41 -9.35 3.94 -20.91
CA ASP A 41 -8.56 2.74 -21.13
C ASP A 41 -8.89 1.67 -20.07
N TRP A 42 -8.97 2.06 -18.80
CA TRP A 42 -9.39 1.16 -17.71
C TRP A 42 -10.84 0.69 -17.88
N LEU A 43 -11.76 1.61 -18.18
CA LEU A 43 -13.19 1.30 -18.34
C LEU A 43 -13.50 0.35 -19.50
N ASN A 44 -12.69 0.41 -20.56
CA ASN A 44 -12.85 -0.40 -21.76
C ASN A 44 -11.99 -1.67 -21.76
N LEU A 45 -11.25 -1.97 -20.68
CA LEU A 45 -10.59 -3.27 -20.54
C LEU A 45 -11.63 -4.39 -20.59
N GLU A 46 -11.31 -5.41 -21.40
CA GLU A 46 -12.17 -6.56 -21.63
C GLU A 46 -11.58 -7.83 -21.00
N PHE A 47 -12.45 -8.62 -20.38
CA PHE A 47 -12.13 -9.94 -19.85
C PHE A 47 -13.06 -10.99 -20.47
N PHE A 48 -12.62 -12.24 -20.47
CA PHE A 48 -13.35 -13.37 -21.04
C PHE A 48 -13.76 -14.35 -19.94
N PHE A 49 -15.02 -14.76 -19.92
CA PHE A 49 -15.57 -15.74 -18.98
C PHE A 49 -16.57 -16.67 -19.69
N TYR A 50 -16.77 -17.84 -19.10
CA TYR A 50 -17.91 -18.71 -19.42
C TYR A 50 -19.04 -18.43 -18.42
N ASP A 51 -20.27 -18.37 -18.91
CA ASP A 51 -21.47 -18.30 -18.06
C ASP A 51 -21.87 -19.69 -17.53
N GLU A 52 -22.95 -19.73 -16.75
CA GLU A 52 -23.51 -20.97 -16.19
C GLU A 52 -24.01 -21.98 -17.23
N ASN A 53 -24.23 -21.53 -18.47
CA ASN A 53 -24.66 -22.34 -19.61
C ASN A 53 -23.49 -22.72 -20.53
N CYS A 54 -22.25 -22.47 -20.10
CA CYS A 54 -21.02 -22.68 -20.87
C CYS A 54 -20.93 -21.83 -22.15
N ASN A 55 -21.64 -20.70 -22.23
CA ASN A 55 -21.48 -19.76 -23.33
C ASN A 55 -20.30 -18.81 -23.08
N PRO A 56 -19.49 -18.52 -24.11
CA PRO A 56 -18.40 -17.58 -24.01
C PRO A 56 -18.87 -16.13 -24.05
N TRP A 57 -18.44 -15.31 -23.09
CA TRP A 57 -18.75 -13.87 -23.03
C TRP A 57 -17.50 -13.02 -22.86
N ARG A 58 -17.55 -11.80 -23.43
CA ARG A 58 -16.63 -10.72 -23.09
C ARG A 58 -17.35 -9.71 -22.22
N VAL A 59 -16.71 -9.29 -21.13
CA VAL A 59 -17.23 -8.29 -20.20
C VAL A 59 -16.25 -7.13 -20.08
N ARG A 60 -16.77 -5.93 -19.78
CA ARG A 60 -15.95 -4.73 -19.60
C ARG A 60 -15.99 -4.28 -18.15
N VAL A 61 -14.89 -3.66 -17.70
CA VAL A 61 -14.79 -3.08 -16.34
C VAL A 61 -15.93 -2.11 -16.05
N ARG A 62 -16.26 -1.24 -17.00
CA ARG A 62 -17.34 -0.25 -16.82
C ARG A 62 -18.71 -0.86 -16.50
N ASP A 63 -18.94 -2.11 -16.87
CA ASP A 63 -20.22 -2.79 -16.71
C ASP A 63 -20.32 -3.48 -15.33
N CYS A 64 -19.24 -3.52 -14.54
CA CYS A 64 -19.21 -4.09 -13.18
C CYS A 64 -19.00 -3.07 -12.04
N LEU A 65 -19.09 -1.77 -12.31
CA LEU A 65 -18.87 -0.72 -11.29
C LEU A 65 -19.99 -0.65 -10.23
N ASP A 66 -21.16 -1.23 -10.52
CA ASP A 66 -22.33 -1.24 -9.65
C ASP A 66 -22.86 -2.67 -9.53
N SER A 67 -22.57 -3.31 -8.40
CA SER A 67 -22.99 -4.69 -8.11
C SER A 67 -24.51 -4.87 -8.21
N LYS A 68 -25.30 -3.81 -7.93
CA LYS A 68 -26.76 -3.87 -8.02
C LYS A 68 -27.26 -4.05 -9.44
N LYS A 69 -26.56 -3.47 -10.43
CA LYS A 69 -26.86 -3.71 -11.85
C LYS A 69 -26.49 -5.12 -12.29
N MET A 70 -25.53 -5.74 -11.61
CA MET A 70 -25.17 -7.15 -11.79
C MET A 70 -26.12 -8.10 -11.06
N GLY A 71 -27.09 -7.58 -10.30
CA GLY A 71 -28.11 -8.37 -9.63
C GLY A 71 -27.75 -8.85 -8.22
N TYR A 72 -26.71 -8.29 -7.58
CA TYR A 72 -26.34 -8.66 -6.21
C TYR A 72 -25.89 -7.47 -5.34
N ASP A 73 -25.95 -7.66 -4.02
CA ASP A 73 -25.37 -6.76 -3.02
C ASP A 73 -25.04 -7.54 -1.74
N TYR A 74 -24.31 -6.90 -0.82
CA TYR A 74 -23.94 -7.47 0.46
C TYR A 74 -24.95 -7.13 1.55
N ALA A 75 -25.20 -8.09 2.45
CA ALA A 75 -25.97 -7.81 3.65
C ALA A 75 -25.29 -6.69 4.47
N PRO A 76 -26.05 -5.71 4.99
CA PRO A 76 -25.49 -4.66 5.84
C PRO A 76 -24.77 -5.26 7.06
N MET A 77 -23.51 -4.88 7.27
CA MET A 77 -22.67 -5.38 8.35
C MET A 77 -21.88 -4.24 8.98
N PRO A 78 -21.66 -4.25 10.32
CA PRO A 78 -20.82 -3.26 10.97
C PRO A 78 -19.40 -3.24 10.39
N THR A 79 -18.82 -2.05 10.29
CA THR A 79 -17.42 -1.82 9.87
C THR A 79 -16.64 -1.20 11.03
N PRO A 80 -16.29 -1.99 12.07
CA PRO A 80 -15.66 -1.46 13.28
C PRO A 80 -14.32 -0.77 13.00
N TRP A 81 -13.58 -1.25 11.98
CA TRP A 81 -12.30 -0.71 11.54
C TRP A 81 -12.35 0.77 11.11
N ARG A 82 -13.52 1.36 10.85
CA ARG A 82 -13.65 2.80 10.57
C ARG A 82 -13.23 3.67 11.78
N ASN A 83 -13.26 3.10 12.98
CA ASN A 83 -12.88 3.77 14.24
C ASN A 83 -11.55 3.26 14.81
N PHE A 84 -10.70 2.64 13.97
CA PHE A 84 -9.39 2.07 14.38
C PHE A 84 -8.22 2.98 14.01
N LYS A 85 -8.41 4.30 14.05
CA LYS A 85 -7.31 5.26 13.89
C LYS A 85 -6.32 5.08 15.07
N PRO A 86 -5.03 4.79 14.82
CA PRO A 86 -4.04 4.65 15.89
C PRO A 86 -3.91 5.94 16.71
N THR A 87 -3.74 5.80 18.02
CA THR A 87 -3.59 6.94 18.95
C THR A 87 -2.35 6.82 19.85
N ARG A 88 -1.76 5.63 19.93
CA ARG A 88 -0.58 5.37 20.76
C ARG A 88 0.67 5.78 19.98
N LYS A 89 1.59 6.48 20.65
CA LYS A 89 2.92 6.81 20.11
C LYS A 89 3.97 5.87 20.69
N THR A 90 4.99 5.58 19.90
CA THR A 90 6.17 4.83 20.32
C THR A 90 7.27 5.78 20.78
N THR A 91 7.44 6.90 20.07
CA THR A 91 8.48 7.89 20.38
C THR A 91 7.91 9.08 21.15
N THR A 92 8.66 9.53 22.16
CA THR A 92 8.39 10.81 22.83
C THR A 92 9.08 11.93 22.04
N GLY A 93 8.33 12.66 21.22
CA GLY A 93 8.85 13.80 20.46
C GLY A 93 9.26 13.45 19.04
N LYS A 94 10.16 14.27 18.47
CA LYS A 94 10.61 14.16 17.07
C LYS A 94 11.99 13.49 17.01
N VAL A 95 12.17 12.57 16.07
CA VAL A 95 13.48 11.95 15.80
C VAL A 95 14.41 13.01 15.21
N ASN A 96 15.66 13.07 15.71
CA ASN A 96 16.67 13.98 15.16
C ASN A 96 17.12 13.50 13.77
N THR A 97 16.60 14.13 12.71
CA THR A 97 16.92 13.78 11.32
C THR A 97 18.38 14.03 10.96
N GLY A 98 19.08 14.92 11.66
CA GLY A 98 20.51 15.20 11.46
C GLY A 98 21.45 14.10 11.94
N SER A 99 20.97 13.15 12.76
CA SER A 99 21.73 11.96 13.15
C SER A 99 21.50 10.75 12.24
N LEU A 100 20.57 10.87 11.29
CA LEU A 100 20.24 9.84 10.30
C LEU A 100 20.93 10.14 8.97
N PRO A 101 21.40 9.12 8.24
CA PRO A 101 21.89 9.32 6.88
C PRO A 101 20.74 9.81 5.99
N PRO A 102 20.98 10.80 5.10
CA PRO A 102 20.00 11.22 4.11
C PRO A 102 19.69 10.08 3.14
N VAL A 103 18.49 10.10 2.56
CA VAL A 103 17.99 9.10 1.60
C VAL A 103 19.00 8.77 0.47
N SER A 104 19.76 9.76 0.00
CA SER A 104 20.79 9.61 -1.05
C SER A 104 22.04 8.83 -0.63
N GLN A 105 22.29 8.68 0.67
CA GLN A 105 23.38 7.84 1.20
C GLN A 105 22.93 6.40 1.49
N VAL A 106 21.61 6.16 1.52
CA VAL A 106 21.04 4.84 1.85
C VAL A 106 20.62 4.07 0.60
N PHE A 107 20.10 4.77 -0.41
CA PHE A 107 19.66 4.16 -1.67
C PHE A 107 20.62 4.49 -2.83
N PRO A 108 20.83 3.58 -3.80
CA PRO A 108 20.15 2.28 -3.96
C PRO A 108 20.60 1.25 -2.90
N LEU A 109 19.62 0.60 -2.28
CA LEU A 109 19.84 -0.40 -1.24
C LEU A 109 19.83 -1.80 -1.87
N ALA A 110 20.99 -2.45 -1.88
CA ALA A 110 21.15 -3.78 -2.48
C ALA A 110 20.47 -4.91 -1.66
N LYS A 111 20.32 -4.75 -0.35
CA LYS A 111 19.72 -5.76 0.54
C LYS A 111 19.09 -5.10 1.76
N LEU A 112 17.81 -5.40 2.03
CA LEU A 112 17.10 -5.00 3.25
C LEU A 112 17.13 -6.15 4.28
N ASP A 113 18.31 -6.49 4.77
CA ASP A 113 18.54 -7.59 5.73
C ASP A 113 18.22 -7.22 7.18
N LYS A 114 18.15 -5.92 7.49
CA LYS A 114 17.88 -5.38 8.83
C LYS A 114 17.07 -4.10 8.75
N ALA A 115 16.55 -3.67 9.90
CA ALA A 115 15.90 -2.37 10.01
C ALA A 115 16.88 -1.23 9.67
N ILE A 116 16.45 -0.36 8.78
CA ILE A 116 17.20 0.85 8.38
C ILE A 116 16.38 2.09 8.71
N SER A 117 17.04 3.21 8.97
CA SER A 117 16.39 4.50 9.18
C SER A 117 17.17 5.58 8.44
N PHE A 118 16.44 6.49 7.80
CA PHE A 118 17.01 7.55 6.98
C PHE A 118 16.16 8.82 7.09
N SER A 119 16.79 9.95 6.79
CA SER A 119 16.09 11.24 6.65
C SER A 119 15.71 11.49 5.19
N ILE A 120 14.52 12.03 4.97
CA ILE A 120 14.01 12.35 3.63
C ILE A 120 13.34 13.72 3.64
N ASN A 121 13.63 14.51 2.61
CA ASN A 121 13.04 15.83 2.44
C ASN A 121 11.63 15.71 1.88
N ARG A 122 10.75 16.56 2.38
CA ARG A 122 9.40 16.74 1.88
C ARG A 122 9.40 17.81 0.78
N PRO A 123 8.48 17.71 -0.19
CA PRO A 123 8.35 18.71 -1.24
C PRO A 123 7.82 20.05 -0.73
N ASP A 124 7.07 20.05 0.37
CA ASP A 124 6.45 21.23 0.97
C ASP A 124 6.08 20.96 2.44
N SER A 125 6.09 21.99 3.28
CA SER A 125 5.77 21.93 4.72
C SER A 125 4.70 22.97 5.08
N SER A 126 4.06 22.84 6.24
CA SER A 126 3.01 23.76 6.73
C SER A 126 1.82 23.94 5.74
N ARG A 127 1.49 22.88 4.98
CA ARG A 127 0.47 22.91 3.92
C ARG A 127 -0.91 23.23 4.47
N THR A 128 -1.64 24.09 3.78
CA THR A 128 -3.03 24.43 4.11
C THR A 128 -3.98 23.25 3.86
N GLN A 129 -5.14 23.24 4.52
CA GLN A 129 -6.17 22.22 4.28
C GLN A 129 -6.61 22.18 2.81
N LYS A 130 -6.61 23.31 2.11
CA LYS A 130 -6.96 23.38 0.69
C LYS A 130 -5.94 22.60 -0.15
N GLU A 131 -4.65 22.82 0.06
CA GLU A 131 -3.59 22.11 -0.67
C GLU A 131 -3.65 20.61 -0.40
N LYS A 132 -3.84 20.20 0.87
CA LYS A 132 -4.00 18.78 1.24
C LYS A 132 -5.21 18.13 0.56
N ASN A 133 -6.30 18.88 0.39
CA ASN A 133 -7.48 18.39 -0.31
C ASN A 133 -7.23 18.24 -1.83
N GLU A 134 -6.39 19.07 -2.43
CA GLU A 134 -6.08 19.06 -3.86
C GLU A 134 -4.98 18.05 -4.23
N GLN A 135 -3.97 17.88 -3.36
CA GLN A 135 -2.82 17.02 -3.58
C GLN A 135 -2.49 16.19 -2.33
N LYS A 136 -2.36 14.88 -2.50
CA LYS A 136 -1.89 13.96 -1.47
C LYS A 136 -0.38 13.98 -1.41
N GLU A 137 0.16 13.94 -0.20
CA GLU A 137 1.58 13.72 0.03
C GLU A 137 1.84 12.21 0.12
N ILE A 138 2.57 11.68 -0.87
CA ILE A 138 2.80 10.25 -1.06
C ILE A 138 4.29 9.95 -0.89
N LEU A 139 4.63 9.11 0.11
CA LEU A 139 5.93 8.45 0.21
C LEU A 139 5.95 7.26 -0.74
N THR A 140 6.94 7.22 -1.62
CA THR A 140 7.07 6.19 -2.65
C THR A 140 8.42 5.50 -2.52
N PHE A 141 8.42 4.17 -2.42
CA PHE A 141 9.60 3.33 -2.61
C PHE A 141 9.60 2.80 -4.04
N ASN A 142 10.62 3.16 -4.80
CA ASN A 142 10.76 2.84 -6.22
C ASN A 142 11.77 1.71 -6.42
N GLY A 143 11.55 0.93 -7.48
CA GLY A 143 12.46 -0.14 -7.86
C GLY A 143 12.59 -1.23 -6.81
N VAL A 144 11.49 -1.55 -6.12
CA VAL A 144 11.47 -2.68 -5.20
C VAL A 144 11.61 -3.97 -6.01
N LYS A 145 12.63 -4.75 -5.72
CA LYS A 145 12.98 -6.01 -6.41
C LYS A 145 13.21 -7.10 -5.38
N TYR A 146 12.82 -8.33 -5.70
CA TYR A 146 12.95 -9.50 -4.84
C TYR A 146 12.81 -10.80 -5.64
N ASP A 147 12.98 -11.93 -4.97
CA ASP A 147 12.64 -13.26 -5.52
C ASP A 147 11.13 -13.50 -5.39
N ASP A 148 10.41 -13.58 -6.51
CA ASP A 148 8.96 -13.76 -6.57
C ASP A 148 8.48 -15.17 -6.16
N ARG A 149 9.42 -16.08 -5.90
CA ARG A 149 9.15 -17.41 -5.34
C ARG A 149 9.00 -17.36 -3.83
N GLU A 150 9.39 -16.27 -3.20
CA GLU A 150 9.34 -16.09 -1.75
C GLU A 150 8.18 -15.19 -1.32
N TYR A 151 7.74 -15.38 -0.09
CA TYR A 151 6.82 -14.46 0.54
C TYR A 151 7.61 -13.25 1.05
N ILE A 152 7.20 -12.06 0.60
CA ILE A 152 7.87 -10.80 0.91
C ILE A 152 7.02 -9.99 1.86
N ARG A 153 7.65 -9.40 2.87
CA ARG A 153 7.05 -8.35 3.70
C ARG A 153 8.09 -7.44 4.31
N PHE A 154 7.84 -6.13 4.25
CA PHE A 154 8.49 -5.15 5.10
C PHE A 154 7.48 -4.09 5.55
N ASP A 155 7.71 -3.54 6.73
CA ASP A 155 6.87 -2.55 7.38
C ASP A 155 7.57 -1.18 7.36
N VAL A 156 6.81 -0.10 7.23
CA VAL A 156 7.30 1.27 7.17
C VAL A 156 6.76 2.09 8.33
N PHE A 157 7.63 2.85 8.97
CA PHE A 157 7.31 3.74 10.08
C PHE A 157 7.84 5.15 9.81
N LEU A 158 7.10 6.16 10.23
CA LEU A 158 7.56 7.55 10.31
C LEU A 158 7.94 7.90 11.75
N ASN A 159 8.91 8.79 11.93
CA ASN A 159 9.29 9.31 13.24
C ASN A 159 9.65 8.23 14.28
N ALA A 160 10.23 7.13 13.79
CA ALA A 160 10.77 6.06 14.59
C ALA A 160 12.25 5.87 14.24
N ASP A 161 12.97 5.13 15.08
CA ASP A 161 14.31 4.66 14.75
C ASP A 161 14.30 3.14 14.51
N LYS A 162 15.46 2.59 14.17
CA LYS A 162 15.65 1.16 13.89
C LYS A 162 15.34 0.22 15.07
N THR A 163 15.10 0.73 16.27
CA THR A 163 14.73 -0.03 17.48
C THR A 163 13.21 -0.15 17.67
N VAL A 164 12.42 0.43 16.75
CA VAL A 164 10.95 0.36 16.77
C VAL A 164 10.44 -1.09 16.91
N ASN A 165 9.50 -1.29 17.83
CA ASN A 165 8.84 -2.59 17.99
C ASN A 165 7.84 -2.80 16.86
N ALA A 166 8.29 -3.35 15.73
CA ALA A 166 7.45 -3.60 14.57
C ALA A 166 6.41 -4.73 14.76
N ASN A 167 6.20 -5.24 15.98
CA ASN A 167 5.08 -6.13 16.30
C ASN A 167 3.86 -5.36 16.83
N GLU A 168 4.02 -4.09 17.21
CA GLU A 168 2.93 -3.19 17.62
C GLU A 168 2.57 -2.26 16.46
N LEU A 169 1.55 -2.63 15.69
CA LEU A 169 1.11 -1.84 14.51
C LEU A 169 0.01 -0.83 14.84
N ASP A 170 -0.50 -0.83 16.07
CA ASP A 170 -1.52 0.10 16.59
C ASP A 170 -0.90 1.45 17.00
N LYS A 171 0.14 1.88 16.29
CA LYS A 171 0.96 3.07 16.57
C LYS A 171 0.81 4.10 15.47
N VAL A 172 0.79 5.38 15.84
CA VAL A 172 0.68 6.49 14.87
C VAL A 172 1.85 6.53 13.88
N GLU A 173 3.01 6.02 14.30
CA GLU A 173 4.21 5.96 13.46
C GLU A 173 4.06 4.95 12.32
N PHE A 174 3.23 3.91 12.46
CA PHE A 174 3.08 2.87 11.45
C PHE A 174 2.34 3.38 10.21
N SER A 175 3.04 3.39 9.08
CA SER A 175 2.53 3.92 7.81
C SER A 175 1.88 2.87 6.92
N GLY A 176 2.36 1.64 7.01
CA GLY A 176 1.87 0.54 6.19
C GLY A 176 2.94 -0.51 5.92
N SER A 177 2.56 -1.51 5.15
CA SER A 177 3.43 -2.64 4.80
C SER A 177 3.36 -2.90 3.32
N TYR A 178 4.50 -3.25 2.73
CA TYR A 178 4.53 -3.93 1.46
C TYR A 178 4.45 -5.43 1.70
N THR A 179 3.67 -6.15 0.88
CA THR A 179 3.68 -7.61 0.88
C THR A 179 3.50 -8.16 -0.53
N SER A 180 4.15 -9.28 -0.81
CA SER A 180 3.98 -10.03 -2.05
C SER A 180 3.81 -11.51 -1.74
N LEU A 181 2.83 -12.13 -2.39
CA LEU A 181 2.68 -13.58 -2.39
C LEU A 181 3.63 -14.21 -3.42
N PRO A 182 4.12 -15.43 -3.14
CA PRO A 182 4.81 -16.22 -4.13
C PRO A 182 3.94 -16.44 -5.37
N HIS A 183 4.48 -16.17 -6.55
CA HIS A 183 3.83 -16.48 -7.82
C HIS A 183 4.90 -16.91 -8.83
N VAL A 184 4.73 -18.11 -9.38
CA VAL A 184 5.71 -18.69 -10.31
C VAL A 184 5.32 -18.29 -11.73
N HIS A 185 6.15 -17.46 -12.38
CA HIS A 185 6.03 -17.22 -13.81
C HIS A 185 6.61 -18.40 -14.62
N ALA A 186 6.10 -18.61 -15.84
CA ALA A 186 6.59 -19.64 -16.74
C ALA A 186 8.07 -19.42 -17.17
N ASN A 187 8.57 -18.19 -17.04
CA ASN A 187 9.99 -17.87 -17.19
C ASN A 187 10.65 -17.74 -15.81
N HIS A 188 11.51 -18.69 -15.46
CA HIS A 188 12.17 -18.81 -14.15
C HIS A 188 13.19 -17.70 -13.79
N ASN A 189 13.31 -16.65 -14.62
CA ASN A 189 14.29 -15.57 -14.44
C ASN A 189 13.66 -14.17 -14.31
N SER A 190 12.32 -14.05 -14.25
CA SER A 190 11.66 -12.75 -14.13
C SER A 190 11.45 -12.38 -12.66
N SER A 191 12.43 -11.78 -12.00
CA SER A 191 12.12 -10.96 -10.82
C SER A 191 11.17 -9.85 -11.28
N PRO A 192 10.16 -9.46 -10.48
CA PRO A 192 9.32 -8.33 -10.83
C PRO A 192 10.20 -7.08 -10.97
N GLU A 193 10.22 -6.51 -12.17
CA GLU A 193 11.00 -5.32 -12.45
C GLU A 193 10.23 -4.08 -12.01
N GLY A 194 10.84 -3.28 -11.12
CA GLY A 194 10.44 -1.89 -10.94
C GLY A 194 9.14 -1.66 -10.16
N ILE A 195 8.86 -2.46 -9.11
CA ILE A 195 7.66 -2.24 -8.29
C ILE A 195 7.76 -0.90 -7.55
N SER A 196 6.65 -0.16 -7.57
CA SER A 196 6.46 1.06 -6.80
C SER A 196 5.50 0.80 -5.63
N PHE A 197 5.95 1.05 -4.41
CA PHE A 197 5.13 0.97 -3.19
C PHE A 197 4.85 2.36 -2.66
N GLN A 198 3.57 2.72 -2.54
CA GLN A 198 3.11 4.07 -2.25
C GLN A 198 2.29 4.12 -0.96
N LEU A 199 2.60 5.10 -0.11
CA LEU A 199 1.94 5.37 1.16
C LEU A 199 1.51 6.83 1.21
N ALA A 200 0.22 7.07 1.43
CA ALA A 200 -0.27 8.42 1.71
C ALA A 200 0.04 8.77 3.17
N ILE A 201 0.86 9.81 3.38
CA ILE A 201 1.42 10.12 4.71
C ILE A 201 0.82 11.38 5.35
N THR A 202 -0.05 12.11 4.65
CA THR A 202 -0.64 13.37 5.16
C THR A 202 -1.28 13.22 6.54
N GLU A 203 -2.11 12.19 6.75
CA GLU A 203 -2.75 11.94 8.05
C GLU A 203 -1.71 11.61 9.15
N LEU A 204 -0.67 10.85 8.81
CA LEU A 204 0.39 10.53 9.77
C LEU A 204 1.20 11.77 10.17
N LEU A 205 1.48 12.67 9.22
CA LEU A 205 2.19 13.92 9.52
C LEU A 205 1.39 14.80 10.49
N GLU A 206 0.06 14.86 10.33
CA GLU A 206 -0.86 15.54 11.26
C GLU A 206 -0.83 14.88 12.65
N ASP A 207 -1.02 13.57 12.73
CA ASP A 207 -1.13 12.84 14.01
C ASP A 207 0.17 12.83 14.82
N ILE A 208 1.30 12.74 14.13
CA ILE A 208 2.63 12.74 14.76
C ILE A 208 3.02 14.18 15.14
N GLY A 209 2.59 15.19 14.38
CA GLY A 209 2.94 16.60 14.56
C GLY A 209 4.20 17.01 13.78
N LEU A 210 4.32 16.54 12.53
CA LEU A 210 5.45 16.77 11.62
C LEU A 210 5.12 17.67 10.43
N GLU A 211 3.96 18.34 10.43
CA GLU A 211 3.50 19.15 9.29
C GLU A 211 4.46 20.28 8.92
N ASP A 212 5.09 20.89 9.92
CA ASP A 212 6.00 22.03 9.75
C ASP A 212 7.46 21.61 9.50
N GLU A 213 7.75 20.31 9.49
CA GLU A 213 9.11 19.80 9.30
C GLU A 213 9.44 19.61 7.82
N ASP A 214 10.50 20.23 7.32
CA ASP A 214 10.94 20.03 5.93
C ASP A 214 11.56 18.64 5.68
N THR A 215 12.08 18.01 6.74
CA THR A 215 12.73 16.71 6.69
C THR A 215 12.15 15.81 7.76
N ILE A 216 11.81 14.57 7.38
CA ILE A 216 11.26 13.57 8.30
C ILE A 216 12.13 12.32 8.36
N ALA A 217 12.00 11.56 9.45
CA ALA A 217 12.64 10.26 9.61
C ALA A 217 11.71 9.15 9.10
N VAL A 218 12.25 8.23 8.30
CA VAL A 218 11.58 7.02 7.81
C VAL A 218 12.38 5.80 8.24
N THR A 219 11.69 4.80 8.77
CA THR A 219 12.26 3.51 9.15
C THR A 219 11.59 2.40 8.35
N VAL A 220 12.41 1.51 7.77
CA VAL A 220 11.94 0.34 7.03
C VAL A 220 12.41 -0.91 7.76
N VAL A 221 11.48 -1.80 8.09
CA VAL A 221 11.74 -3.01 8.89
C VAL A 221 11.38 -4.25 8.07
N PRO A 222 12.36 -5.07 7.65
CA PRO A 222 12.06 -6.32 6.96
C PRO A 222 11.37 -7.31 7.91
N LYS A 223 10.40 -8.07 7.38
CA LYS A 223 9.63 -9.09 8.12
C LYS A 223 9.72 -10.48 7.47
N ALA A 224 9.74 -10.55 6.15
CA ALA A 224 9.87 -11.80 5.39
C ALA A 224 10.55 -11.54 4.04
N GLY A 225 11.36 -12.49 3.57
CA GLY A 225 12.12 -12.36 2.31
C GLY A 225 13.24 -11.33 2.35
N ALA A 226 13.66 -10.91 3.54
CA ALA A 226 14.64 -9.83 3.78
C ALA A 226 15.90 -9.93 2.92
N GLU A 227 16.37 -11.16 2.67
CA GLU A 227 17.63 -11.37 1.96
C GLU A 227 17.57 -11.12 0.46
N THR A 228 16.37 -11.11 -0.11
CA THR A 228 16.14 -10.93 -1.55
C THR A 228 15.66 -9.52 -1.88
N ILE A 229 15.18 -8.76 -0.90
CA ILE A 229 14.64 -7.41 -1.11
C ILE A 229 15.77 -6.40 -1.37
N SER A 230 15.72 -5.77 -2.53
CA SER A 230 16.47 -4.55 -2.86
C SER A 230 15.51 -3.42 -3.22
N ILE A 231 15.93 -2.17 -3.01
CA ILE A 231 15.11 -0.98 -3.24
C ILE A 231 16.00 0.07 -3.91
N GLU A 232 15.58 0.60 -5.05
CA GLU A 232 16.38 1.57 -5.81
C GLU A 232 16.35 2.97 -5.22
N GLY A 233 15.21 3.39 -4.65
CA GLY A 233 15.08 4.72 -4.08
C GLY A 233 13.81 4.93 -3.29
N ALA A 234 13.78 6.03 -2.53
CA ALA A 234 12.60 6.53 -1.87
C ALA A 234 12.44 8.03 -2.13
N GLU A 235 11.21 8.49 -2.33
CA GLU A 235 10.89 9.89 -2.56
C GLU A 235 9.52 10.27 -1.99
N ILE A 236 9.31 11.55 -1.68
CA ILE A 236 8.00 12.09 -1.32
C ILE A 236 7.55 13.04 -2.43
N LYS A 237 6.34 12.82 -2.95
CA LYS A 237 5.75 13.65 -4.00
C LYS A 237 4.34 14.09 -3.64
N LEU A 238 3.97 15.27 -4.15
CA LEU A 238 2.59 15.74 -4.17
C LEU A 238 1.90 15.19 -5.42
N VAL A 239 0.85 14.40 -5.20
CA VAL A 239 0.08 13.76 -6.28
C VAL A 239 -1.33 14.33 -6.28
N ALA A 240 -1.79 14.81 -7.44
CA ALA A 240 -3.14 15.35 -7.60
C ALA A 240 -4.19 14.29 -7.24
N CYS A 241 -5.24 14.74 -6.54
CA CYS A 241 -6.28 13.89 -5.97
C CYS A 241 -7.55 13.81 -6.80
#